data_AF-A0A2N1PLZ0-F1
#
_entry.id   AF-A0A2N1PLZ0-F1
#
_cell.length_a   1.000
_cell.length_b   1.000
_cell.length_c   1.000
_cell.angle_alpha   90.00
_cell.angle_beta   90.00
_cell.angle_gamma   90.00
#
_symmetry.space_group_name_H-M   'P 1'
#
loop_
_entity.id
_entity.type
_entity.pdbx_description
1 polymer ?
#
loop_
_entity_poly.entity_id
_entity_poly.type
_entity_poly.pdbx_seq_one_letter_code
_entity_poly.pdbx_strand_id
1 'polypeptide(L)'
;MSESGFKSIVLLQLLFLSLVVLGPAFTLPDHNITVHIEHIRKVLQTDTPSLSADNEPSQANEASRNTSDASFDNSFPGNIISSLCSFGSAIGSAVDSFFRNSILNLFGSSGAEWKKNHLRGIELAEEADYAQALPFLEKALSMVPDKPCRTKYMVLLDLAECLNLSGDSEGALQLISSLPVAQPDINPDPQPDTSMNPSEPWKVPVLIIKYFPLPGKDFSVSDEAGLDRVEMGFPEWMEMNLGEAREKSTDITLDAIKALENGSRYLAYRNPDEIKAPSLKYLIVDTIERTEAMPVMDCPFYQVGNDNWTNRRWIVDYEKILKSINIKKYVEQLGVKEVWIWGYHREDLVIWESNMASPSGDVSNSANWSDFGKKDLPILNRTYTVFTYNITRGLSEVIEDHTHQLEAILRNRDYELFWNQFVGYFPAADRDRLVEDGKLSSSRRCGWAHFPPNGERDYDWNNSATATSDFLNWKPDGGQESTFDSSKWNGNSFDWFTLWRQTIPGKGNQLHWKGKKLNNWWYFIANWDHAIEKRIFLTD
;
A
#
# COMPACT_ATOMS: atom_id res chain seq x y z
N MET A 1 11.72 33.18 14.18
CA MET A 1 11.28 32.22 13.16
C MET A 1 9.94 32.68 12.63
N SER A 2 9.75 32.72 11.31
CA SER A 2 8.43 32.86 10.71
C SER A 2 7.60 31.62 11.02
N GLU A 3 6.27 31.77 11.06
CA GLU A 3 5.33 30.66 11.25
C GLU A 3 5.48 29.57 10.17
N SER A 4 5.97 29.94 8.98
CA SER A 4 6.34 29.01 7.90
C SER A 4 7.55 28.15 8.23
N GLY A 5 8.61 28.74 8.81
CA GLY A 5 9.80 27.98 9.22
C GLY A 5 9.50 26.95 10.31
N PHE A 6 8.54 27.23 11.19
CA PHE A 6 8.14 26.31 12.25
C PHE A 6 7.38 25.09 11.72
N LYS A 7 6.55 25.24 10.67
CA LYS A 7 5.81 24.12 10.04
C LYS A 7 6.73 23.19 9.27
N SER A 8 7.73 23.73 8.56
CA SER A 8 8.71 22.92 7.83
C SER A 8 9.63 22.13 8.78
N ILE A 9 9.93 22.67 9.97
CA ILE A 9 10.69 21.98 11.04
C ILE A 9 9.92 20.77 11.59
N VAL A 10 8.63 20.91 11.86
CA VAL A 10 7.80 19.80 12.39
C VAL A 10 7.67 18.67 11.37
N LEU A 11 7.53 19.01 10.08
CA LEU A 11 7.42 18.01 9.01
C LEU A 11 8.73 17.23 8.78
N LEU A 12 9.88 17.92 8.81
CA LEU A 12 11.21 17.30 8.67
C LEU A 12 11.57 16.43 9.87
N GLN A 13 11.23 16.85 11.10
CA GLN A 13 11.45 16.04 12.30
C GLN A 13 10.56 14.77 12.33
N LEU A 14 9.34 14.82 11.79
CA LEU A 14 8.46 13.65 11.62
C LEU A 14 8.97 12.70 10.53
N LEU A 15 9.60 13.22 9.47
CA LEU A 15 10.30 12.48 8.42
C LEU A 15 11.57 11.76 8.92
N PHE A 16 12.32 12.41 9.82
CA PHE A 16 13.50 11.81 10.45
C PHE A 16 13.10 10.65 11.38
N LEU A 17 12.00 10.78 12.12
CA LEU A 17 11.46 9.71 12.95
C LEU A 17 11.03 8.48 12.14
N SER A 18 10.39 8.67 10.98
CA SER A 18 9.90 7.58 10.13
C SER A 18 11.03 6.82 9.40
N LEU A 19 12.14 7.49 9.07
CA LEU A 19 13.31 6.86 8.45
C LEU A 19 14.23 6.10 9.43
N VAL A 20 14.19 6.46 10.72
CA VAL A 20 15.07 5.92 11.77
C VAL A 20 14.40 4.82 12.61
N VAL A 21 13.07 4.87 12.79
CA VAL A 21 12.32 3.84 13.54
C VAL A 21 12.20 2.51 12.78
N LEU A 22 12.33 2.52 11.45
CA LEU A 22 12.37 1.32 10.60
C LEU A 22 13.83 0.80 10.46
N GLY A 23 14.17 -0.15 11.32
CA GLY A 23 15.51 -0.63 11.67
C GLY A 23 16.50 -1.12 10.57
N PRO A 24 17.67 -1.68 10.99
CA PRO A 24 18.90 -1.72 10.19
C PRO A 24 19.02 -2.86 9.15
N ALA A 25 17.95 -3.61 8.87
CA ALA A 25 18.07 -4.90 8.18
C ALA A 25 17.32 -4.99 6.84
N PHE A 26 17.18 -3.91 6.07
CA PHE A 26 16.60 -4.03 4.71
C PHE A 26 17.25 -3.05 3.73
N THR A 27 17.77 -3.61 2.63
CA THR A 27 17.98 -2.88 1.38
C THR A 27 16.61 -2.36 0.90
N LEU A 28 16.34 -1.07 1.10
CA LEU A 28 15.15 -0.43 0.53
C LEU A 28 15.30 -0.41 -1.01
N PRO A 29 14.28 -0.81 -1.79
CA PRO A 29 14.26 -0.59 -3.23
C PRO A 29 14.21 0.91 -3.57
N ASP A 30 14.87 1.32 -4.65
CA ASP A 30 15.00 2.71 -5.14
C ASP A 30 13.67 3.48 -5.33
N HIS A 31 12.54 2.78 -5.34
CA HIS A 31 11.22 3.34 -5.60
C HIS A 31 10.61 4.10 -4.41
N ASN A 32 10.86 3.66 -3.16
CA ASN A 32 10.32 4.32 -1.96
C ASN A 32 10.88 5.74 -1.78
N ILE A 33 12.12 5.93 -2.20
CA ILE A 33 12.85 7.19 -2.13
C ILE A 33 12.31 8.18 -3.16
N THR A 34 11.89 7.69 -4.33
CA THR A 34 11.37 8.52 -5.43
C THR A 34 10.07 9.24 -5.08
N VAL A 35 9.10 8.54 -4.48
CA VAL A 35 7.81 9.13 -4.09
C VAL A 35 7.98 10.20 -3.01
N HIS A 36 8.91 9.98 -2.08
CA HIS A 36 9.22 10.92 -1.00
C HIS A 36 9.94 12.17 -1.53
N ILE A 37 10.89 12.01 -2.47
CA ILE A 37 11.57 13.14 -3.12
C ILE A 37 10.58 14.04 -3.87
N GLU A 38 9.61 13.47 -4.58
CA GLU A 38 8.60 14.27 -5.29
C GLU A 38 7.67 15.05 -4.35
N HIS A 39 7.36 14.49 -3.18
CA HIS A 39 6.58 15.20 -2.17
C HIS A 39 7.38 16.38 -1.60
N ILE A 40 8.67 16.18 -1.28
CA ILE A 40 9.55 17.24 -0.77
C ILE A 40 9.74 18.36 -1.80
N ARG A 41 9.91 18.03 -3.09
CA ARG A 41 10.00 19.05 -4.16
C ARG A 41 8.77 19.94 -4.22
N LYS A 42 7.57 19.37 -4.08
CA LYS A 42 6.32 20.14 -4.10
C LYS A 42 6.21 21.11 -2.94
N VAL A 43 6.60 20.69 -1.73
CA VAL A 43 6.57 21.54 -0.52
C VAL A 43 7.59 22.68 -0.61
N LEU A 44 8.80 22.43 -1.08
CA LEU A 44 9.82 23.47 -1.21
C LEU A 44 9.52 24.47 -2.36
N GLN A 45 8.85 24.02 -3.42
CA GLN A 45 8.40 24.90 -4.51
C GLN A 45 7.29 25.86 -4.10
N THR A 46 6.52 25.56 -3.05
CA THR A 46 5.48 26.46 -2.54
C THR A 46 6.01 27.58 -1.63
N ASP A 47 7.26 27.49 -1.18
CA ASP A 47 7.88 28.41 -0.21
C ASP A 47 8.83 29.45 -0.85
N THR A 48 9.02 29.46 -2.17
CA THR A 48 9.85 30.47 -2.87
C THR A 48 9.02 31.69 -3.27
N PRO A 49 9.29 32.92 -2.75
CA PRO A 49 8.63 34.11 -3.24
C PRO A 49 9.05 34.38 -4.69
N SER A 50 8.07 34.51 -5.60
CA SER A 50 8.34 34.86 -7.00
C SER A 50 8.96 36.27 -7.09
N LEU A 51 10.27 36.34 -7.31
CA LEU A 51 10.95 37.57 -7.75
C LEU A 51 10.96 37.59 -9.28
N SER A 52 10.05 38.35 -9.90
CA SER A 52 10.23 38.84 -11.27
C SER A 52 10.22 40.36 -11.27
N ALA A 53 11.38 40.93 -11.59
CA ALA A 53 11.64 42.35 -11.66
C ALA A 53 10.96 43.04 -12.86
N ASP A 54 10.41 44.20 -12.56
CA ASP A 54 10.20 45.42 -13.35
C ASP A 54 10.40 45.39 -14.88
N ASN A 55 9.35 45.84 -15.58
CA ASN A 55 9.47 46.88 -16.60
C ASN A 55 8.13 47.64 -16.70
N GLU A 56 8.10 48.83 -16.12
CA GLU A 56 7.13 49.88 -16.44
C GLU A 56 7.74 50.84 -17.49
N PRO A 57 6.92 51.58 -18.27
CA PRO A 57 6.62 52.93 -17.78
C PRO A 57 5.21 53.44 -18.08
N SER A 58 4.65 54.09 -17.05
CA SER A 58 3.87 55.34 -17.08
C SER A 58 2.55 55.40 -17.88
N GLN A 59 1.45 55.65 -17.17
CA GLN A 59 0.76 56.96 -17.20
C GLN A 59 -0.36 57.07 -16.15
N ALA A 60 -0.53 58.30 -15.67
CA ALA A 60 -1.32 58.75 -14.54
C ALA A 60 -2.86 58.59 -14.67
N ASN A 61 -3.55 58.46 -13.53
CA ASN A 61 -4.58 59.41 -13.11
C ASN A 61 -5.04 59.23 -11.65
N GLU A 62 -5.20 60.36 -10.98
CA GLU A 62 -5.71 60.57 -9.62
C GLU A 62 -7.22 60.26 -9.48
N ALA A 63 -7.66 59.84 -8.28
CA ALA A 63 -8.78 60.46 -7.54
C ALA A 63 -9.15 59.72 -6.21
N SER A 64 -8.63 60.24 -5.09
CA SER A 64 -9.30 60.70 -3.85
C SER A 64 -10.30 59.84 -2.99
N ARG A 65 -10.08 59.96 -1.66
CA ARG A 65 -10.97 59.96 -0.45
C ARG A 65 -10.99 58.68 0.44
N ASN A 66 -10.35 58.69 1.63
CA ASN A 66 -10.83 59.08 3.00
C ASN A 66 -11.87 58.09 3.59
N THR A 67 -11.82 57.50 4.81
CA THR A 67 -11.34 57.90 6.16
C THR A 67 -11.26 56.71 7.18
N SER A 68 -10.35 56.85 8.16
CA SER A 68 -10.41 56.60 9.64
C SER A 68 -10.53 55.19 10.31
N ASP A 69 -9.49 54.90 11.10
CA ASP A 69 -9.40 54.40 12.51
C ASP A 69 -10.12 53.11 12.99
N ALA A 70 -9.31 52.14 13.43
CA ALA A 70 -9.49 51.40 14.70
C ALA A 70 -8.17 50.71 15.13
N SER A 71 -7.73 51.00 16.34
CA SER A 71 -6.59 50.40 17.06
C SER A 71 -6.87 48.96 17.50
N PHE A 72 -5.93 48.03 17.28
CA PHE A 72 -5.98 46.67 17.83
C PHE A 72 -5.09 46.51 19.07
N ASP A 73 -5.71 46.01 20.13
CA ASP A 73 -5.17 45.71 21.45
C ASP A 73 -4.48 44.34 21.45
N ASN A 74 -3.33 44.25 22.13
CA ASN A 74 -2.48 43.07 22.22
C ASN A 74 -2.72 42.36 23.57
N SER A 75 -3.40 41.21 23.56
CA SER A 75 -3.34 40.27 24.69
C SER A 75 -3.61 38.82 24.26
N PHE A 76 -2.54 38.02 24.15
CA PHE A 76 -2.58 36.55 24.19
C PHE A 76 -1.74 36.07 25.38
N PRO A 77 -2.13 35.00 26.11
CA PRO A 77 -1.51 34.67 27.40
C PRO A 77 -0.28 33.77 27.23
N GLY A 78 0.88 34.25 27.70
CA GLY A 78 2.19 33.59 27.62
C GLY A 78 2.39 32.29 28.42
N ASN A 79 1.33 31.67 28.95
CA ASN A 79 1.43 30.47 29.79
C ASN A 79 1.32 29.14 29.00
N ILE A 80 0.79 29.15 27.77
CA ILE A 80 0.66 27.92 26.96
C ILE A 80 1.99 27.55 26.27
N ILE A 81 2.77 28.56 25.88
CA ILE A 81 4.07 28.37 25.21
C ILE A 81 5.11 27.79 26.18
N SER A 82 5.09 28.15 27.47
CA SER A 82 6.06 27.63 28.44
C SER A 82 5.80 26.17 28.82
N SER A 83 4.54 25.72 28.84
CA SER A 83 4.17 24.31 29.09
C SER A 83 4.50 23.39 27.90
N LEU A 84 4.41 23.87 26.66
CA LEU A 84 4.81 23.09 25.47
C LEU A 84 6.34 22.94 25.37
N CYS A 85 7.11 23.98 25.71
CA CYS A 85 8.57 23.90 25.74
C CYS A 85 9.11 22.97 26.84
N SER A 86 8.43 22.86 27.97
CA SER A 86 8.86 21.99 29.08
C SER A 86 8.49 20.51 28.85
N PHE A 87 7.40 20.22 28.13
CA PHE A 87 7.00 18.86 27.75
C PHE A 87 7.92 18.27 26.65
N GLY A 88 8.36 19.09 25.69
CA GLY A 88 9.32 18.68 24.66
C GLY A 88 10.72 18.31 25.19
N SER A 89 11.21 19.02 26.23
CA SER A 89 12.55 18.74 26.78
C SER A 89 12.65 17.42 27.57
N ALA A 90 11.53 16.98 28.17
CA ALA A 90 11.48 15.76 28.98
C ALA A 90 11.48 14.47 28.13
N ILE A 91 10.88 14.51 26.93
CA ILE A 91 10.87 13.40 25.98
C ILE A 91 12.21 13.28 25.26
N GLY A 92 12.84 14.42 24.90
CA GLY A 92 14.17 14.45 24.28
C GLY A 92 15.26 13.81 25.13
N SER A 93 15.27 14.06 26.45
CA SER A 93 16.31 13.53 27.34
C SER A 93 16.25 12.01 27.56
N ALA A 94 15.06 11.40 27.48
CA ALA A 94 14.88 9.96 27.71
C ALA A 94 15.21 9.12 26.47
N VAL A 95 14.95 9.67 25.28
CA VAL A 95 15.24 9.03 23.98
C VAL A 95 16.75 9.12 23.66
N ASP A 96 17.42 10.20 24.03
CA ASP A 96 18.83 10.48 23.70
C ASP A 96 19.84 9.52 24.41
N SER A 97 19.60 9.17 25.68
CA SER A 97 20.50 8.28 26.44
C SER A 97 20.47 6.82 25.95
N PHE A 98 19.32 6.35 25.46
CA PHE A 98 19.15 4.99 24.93
C PHE A 98 19.72 4.86 23.51
N PHE A 99 19.66 5.92 22.70
CA PHE A 99 20.18 5.97 21.33
C PHE A 99 21.71 6.08 21.27
N ARG A 100 22.34 6.91 22.13
CA ARG A 100 23.81 7.08 22.17
C ARG A 100 24.58 5.77 22.40
N ASN A 101 24.03 4.87 23.22
CA ASN A 101 24.67 3.58 23.52
C ASN A 101 24.46 2.51 22.44
N SER A 102 23.39 2.63 21.65
CA SER A 102 23.01 1.62 20.64
C SER A 102 23.75 1.82 19.30
N ILE A 103 24.10 3.06 18.93
CA ILE A 103 24.78 3.40 17.66
C ILE A 103 26.29 3.08 17.69
N LEU A 104 26.91 3.05 18.87
CA LEU A 104 28.37 2.82 19.04
C LEU A 104 28.77 1.34 18.84
N ASN A 105 27.85 0.39 19.01
CA ASN A 105 28.17 -1.04 19.02
C ASN A 105 28.07 -1.76 17.65
N LEU A 106 27.61 -1.10 16.58
CA LEU A 106 27.10 -1.82 15.40
C LEU A 106 27.99 -1.88 14.14
N PHE A 107 29.13 -1.17 14.00
CA PHE A 107 29.86 -1.16 12.70
C PHE A 107 31.39 -1.08 12.80
N GLY A 108 32.08 -1.90 11.99
CA GLY A 108 33.54 -2.06 11.93
C GLY A 108 34.32 -0.96 11.18
N SER A 109 35.66 -1.11 11.22
CA SER A 109 36.69 -0.06 11.24
C SER A 109 37.08 0.64 9.93
N SER A 110 36.29 0.56 8.85
CA SER A 110 36.54 1.34 7.60
C SER A 110 35.43 2.33 7.22
N GLY A 111 34.29 2.33 7.93
CA GLY A 111 33.16 3.26 7.74
C GLY A 111 33.12 4.44 8.72
N ALA A 112 34.23 4.75 9.39
CA ALA A 112 34.23 5.58 10.59
C ALA A 112 34.24 7.09 10.33
N GLU A 113 34.81 7.59 9.23
CA GLU A 113 35.12 9.02 9.09
C GLU A 113 33.97 9.85 8.54
N TRP A 114 33.28 9.40 7.49
CA TRP A 114 32.06 10.08 7.00
C TRP A 114 31.00 10.14 8.11
N LYS A 115 30.88 9.09 8.94
CA LYS A 115 29.94 9.00 10.05
C LYS A 115 30.26 10.00 11.17
N LYS A 116 31.53 10.23 11.50
CA LYS A 116 31.93 11.27 12.46
C LYS A 116 31.57 12.66 11.96
N ASN A 117 31.80 12.93 10.68
CA ASN A 117 31.44 14.22 10.09
C ASN A 117 29.90 14.35 10.04
N HIS A 118 29.18 13.31 9.66
CA HIS A 118 27.72 13.31 9.62
C HIS A 118 27.12 13.56 11.01
N LEU A 119 27.52 12.79 12.02
CA LEU A 119 27.06 12.95 13.40
C LEU A 119 27.43 14.32 13.97
N ARG A 120 28.65 14.80 13.72
CA ARG A 120 29.06 16.14 14.19
C ARG A 120 28.25 17.24 13.52
N GLY A 121 27.93 17.07 12.24
CA GLY A 121 27.04 17.97 11.50
C GLY A 121 25.64 18.00 12.08
N ILE A 122 25.06 16.83 12.40
CA ILE A 122 23.74 16.74 13.06
C ILE A 122 23.78 17.39 14.44
N GLU A 123 24.75 17.06 15.29
CA GLU A 123 24.89 17.66 16.63
C GLU A 123 24.92 19.20 16.57
N LEU A 124 25.68 19.76 15.63
CA LEU A 124 25.77 21.21 15.42
C LEU A 124 24.46 21.80 14.89
N ALA A 125 23.76 21.08 14.01
CA ALA A 125 22.46 21.50 13.50
C ALA A 125 21.37 21.48 14.58
N GLU A 126 21.41 20.50 15.49
CA GLU A 126 20.54 20.43 16.68
C GLU A 126 20.77 21.60 17.65
N GLU A 127 22.02 22.06 17.75
CA GLU A 127 22.40 23.28 18.48
C GLU A 127 22.04 24.58 17.71
N ALA A 128 21.40 24.47 16.56
CA ALA A 128 21.08 25.55 15.62
C ALA A 128 22.32 26.32 15.09
N ASP A 129 23.50 25.71 15.14
CA ASP A 129 24.75 26.23 14.57
C ASP A 129 24.95 25.70 13.14
N TYR A 130 24.03 26.08 12.25
CA TYR A 130 24.01 25.60 10.87
C TYR A 130 25.26 25.98 10.08
N ALA A 131 25.85 27.14 10.39
CA ALA A 131 27.09 27.62 9.76
C ALA A 131 28.27 26.69 10.03
N GLN A 132 28.34 26.10 11.23
CA GLN A 132 29.35 25.07 11.54
C GLN A 132 28.91 23.68 11.11
N ALA A 133 27.62 23.36 11.11
CA ALA A 133 27.09 22.06 10.70
C ALA A 133 27.31 21.74 9.20
N LEU A 134 27.07 22.72 8.33
CA LEU A 134 27.12 22.56 6.87
C LEU A 134 28.44 21.95 6.36
N PRO A 135 29.65 22.48 6.72
CA PRO A 135 30.91 21.90 6.28
C PRO A 135 31.10 20.43 6.69
N PHE A 136 30.53 20.01 7.82
CA PHE A 136 30.60 18.63 8.28
C PHE A 136 29.67 17.72 7.48
N LEU A 137 28.45 18.18 7.17
CA LEU A 137 27.49 17.43 6.35
C LEU A 137 27.95 17.32 4.88
N GLU A 138 28.49 18.39 4.30
CA GLU A 138 29.11 18.39 2.97
C GLU A 138 30.30 17.43 2.89
N LYS A 139 31.16 17.48 3.91
CA LYS A 139 32.32 16.59 4.01
C LYS A 139 31.89 15.13 4.18
N ALA A 140 30.87 14.87 4.99
CA ALA A 140 30.27 13.54 5.09
C ALA A 140 29.78 13.06 3.74
N LEU A 141 29.02 13.90 3.01
CA LEU A 141 28.48 13.60 1.68
C LEU A 141 29.58 13.24 0.68
N SER A 142 30.67 14.02 0.65
CA SER A 142 31.82 13.78 -0.24
C SER A 142 32.54 12.44 0.00
N MET A 143 32.33 11.84 1.18
CA MET A 143 32.94 10.58 1.60
C MET A 143 32.01 9.39 1.42
N VAL A 144 30.71 9.60 1.15
CA VAL A 144 29.77 8.53 0.86
C VAL A 144 29.93 8.08 -0.60
N PRO A 145 29.86 6.77 -0.93
CA PRO A 145 30.00 6.31 -2.31
C PRO A 145 29.05 7.01 -3.28
N ASP A 146 29.52 7.30 -4.49
CA ASP A 146 28.74 8.07 -5.46
C ASP A 146 27.45 7.39 -5.96
N LYS A 147 27.37 6.07 -5.82
CA LYS A 147 26.18 5.28 -6.16
C LYS A 147 24.99 5.64 -5.24
N PRO A 148 23.75 5.66 -5.78
CA PRO A 148 22.55 5.77 -4.95
C PRO A 148 22.54 4.69 -3.86
N CYS A 149 22.47 5.10 -2.60
CA CYS A 149 22.38 4.19 -1.47
C CYS A 149 21.78 4.92 -0.26
N ARG A 150 21.12 4.19 0.65
CA ARG A 150 20.43 4.75 1.85
C ARG A 150 21.29 5.78 2.58
N THR A 151 22.58 5.48 2.77
CA THR A 151 23.54 6.38 3.41
C THR A 151 23.70 7.72 2.68
N LYS A 152 23.80 7.70 1.35
CA LYS A 152 23.94 8.91 0.54
C LYS A 152 22.67 9.75 0.64
N TYR A 153 21.50 9.12 0.61
CA TYR A 153 20.21 9.79 0.76
C TYR A 153 20.04 10.43 2.14
N MET A 154 20.41 9.74 3.21
CA MET A 154 20.34 10.31 4.57
C MET A 154 21.20 11.57 4.70
N VAL A 155 22.47 11.49 4.31
CA VAL A 155 23.37 12.65 4.41
C VAL A 155 22.91 13.80 3.51
N LEU A 156 22.34 13.51 2.33
CA LEU A 156 21.77 14.52 1.44
C LEU A 156 20.54 15.21 2.02
N LEU A 157 19.66 14.45 2.68
CA LEU A 157 18.46 15.01 3.33
C LEU A 157 18.84 15.90 4.51
N ASP A 158 19.75 15.44 5.37
CA ASP A 158 20.21 16.22 6.53
C ASP A 158 20.97 17.49 6.08
N LEU A 159 21.73 17.40 4.98
CA LEU A 159 22.38 18.56 4.37
C LEU A 159 21.36 19.53 3.76
N ALA A 160 20.35 19.04 3.05
CA ALA A 160 19.29 19.88 2.48
C ALA A 160 18.46 20.57 3.57
N GLU A 161 18.17 19.87 4.66
CA GLU A 161 17.53 20.44 5.85
C GLU A 161 18.40 21.53 6.47
N CYS A 162 19.69 21.26 6.68
CA CYS A 162 20.63 22.23 7.24
C CYS A 162 20.76 23.49 6.36
N LEU A 163 20.82 23.32 5.03
CA LEU A 163 20.81 24.43 4.07
C LEU A 163 19.53 25.27 4.20
N ASN A 164 18.37 24.61 4.21
CA ASN A 164 17.09 25.30 4.34
C ASN A 164 16.98 26.07 5.67
N LEU A 165 17.40 25.46 6.79
CA LEU A 165 17.40 26.09 8.12
C LEU A 165 18.42 27.23 8.24
N SER A 166 19.49 27.19 7.45
CA SER A 166 20.47 28.29 7.35
C SER A 166 19.98 29.48 6.49
N GLY A 167 18.82 29.34 5.83
CA GLY A 167 18.24 30.34 4.94
C GLY A 167 18.57 30.15 3.45
N ASP A 168 19.24 29.05 3.09
CA ASP A 168 19.55 28.68 1.70
C ASP A 168 18.54 27.64 1.16
N SER A 169 17.29 28.07 1.00
CA SER A 169 16.22 27.23 0.46
C SER A 169 16.44 26.85 -1.02
N GLU A 170 17.16 27.69 -1.78
CA GLU A 170 17.47 27.42 -3.19
C GLU A 170 18.54 26.33 -3.33
N GLY A 171 19.60 26.38 -2.51
CA GLY A 171 20.61 25.33 -2.40
C GLY A 171 20.02 24.00 -1.92
N ALA A 172 19.11 24.05 -0.92
CA ALA A 172 18.36 22.87 -0.48
C ALA A 172 17.55 22.24 -1.62
N LEU A 173 16.81 23.07 -2.38
CA LEU A 173 16.02 22.64 -3.54
C LEU A 173 16.90 22.04 -4.64
N GLN A 174 18.04 22.66 -4.93
CA GLN A 174 18.99 22.18 -5.94
C GLN A 174 19.56 20.82 -5.55
N LEU A 175 19.90 20.64 -4.27
CA LEU A 175 20.43 19.39 -3.73
C LEU A 175 19.40 18.26 -3.82
N ILE A 176 18.14 18.52 -3.43
CA ILE A 176 17.04 17.55 -3.53
C ILE A 176 16.67 17.26 -4.99
N SER A 177 16.76 18.26 -5.87
CA SER A 177 16.49 18.10 -7.31
C SER A 177 17.58 17.30 -8.02
N SER A 178 18.81 17.29 -7.49
CA SER A 178 19.92 16.49 -7.99
C SER A 178 19.82 15.00 -7.62
N LEU A 179 18.91 14.64 -6.71
CA LEU A 179 18.65 13.25 -6.37
C LEU A 179 18.08 12.53 -7.60
N PRO A 180 18.71 11.43 -8.07
CA PRO A 180 18.11 10.60 -9.09
C PRO A 180 16.82 10.03 -8.51
N VAL A 181 15.70 10.60 -8.95
CA VAL A 181 14.43 9.89 -8.98
C VAL A 181 14.67 8.78 -9.98
N ALA A 182 14.78 7.55 -9.49
CA ALA A 182 14.54 6.42 -10.35
C ALA A 182 13.07 6.58 -10.79
N GLN A 183 12.85 7.27 -11.92
CA GLN A 183 11.66 7.04 -12.71
C GLN A 183 11.57 5.53 -12.79
N PRO A 184 10.53 4.89 -12.23
CA PRO A 184 10.40 3.47 -12.38
C PRO A 184 10.58 3.22 -13.88
N ASP A 185 11.49 2.31 -14.23
CA ASP A 185 11.64 1.85 -15.60
C ASP A 185 10.37 1.04 -15.90
N ILE A 186 9.24 1.75 -15.95
CA ILE A 186 7.95 1.34 -16.49
C ILE A 186 8.16 1.46 -17.99
N ASN A 187 9.10 0.66 -18.49
CA ASN A 187 8.85 0.01 -19.75
C ASN A 187 8.03 -1.22 -19.36
N PRO A 188 6.68 -1.11 -19.28
CA PRO A 188 5.87 -2.28 -19.06
C PRO A 188 6.13 -3.13 -20.28
N ASP A 189 6.80 -4.26 -20.10
CA ASP A 189 7.20 -5.11 -21.22
C ASP A 189 5.98 -5.28 -22.12
N PRO A 190 5.99 -4.74 -23.36
CA PRO A 190 4.83 -4.81 -24.22
C PRO A 190 4.49 -6.26 -24.57
N GLN A 191 5.39 -7.20 -24.28
CA GLN A 191 5.17 -8.64 -24.34
C GLN A 191 5.32 -9.25 -22.94
N PRO A 192 4.24 -9.72 -22.30
CA PRO A 192 4.36 -10.41 -21.01
C PRO A 192 5.29 -11.64 -21.13
N ASP A 193 6.13 -11.90 -20.13
CA ASP A 193 6.91 -13.15 -20.07
C ASP A 193 5.95 -14.34 -19.96
N THR A 194 5.79 -15.05 -21.09
CA THR A 194 4.88 -16.18 -21.21
C THR A 194 5.46 -17.49 -20.68
N SER A 195 6.73 -17.52 -20.26
CA SER A 195 7.37 -18.72 -19.70
C SER A 195 6.66 -19.18 -18.43
N MET A 196 6.44 -20.49 -18.28
CA MET A 196 5.88 -21.09 -17.04
C MET A 196 6.88 -21.14 -15.88
N ASN A 197 8.18 -21.01 -16.19
CA ASN A 197 9.26 -21.00 -15.20
C ASN A 197 10.20 -19.83 -15.52
N PRO A 198 9.77 -18.60 -15.25
CA PRO A 198 10.54 -17.42 -15.59
C PRO A 198 11.77 -17.34 -14.68
N SER A 199 12.89 -16.80 -15.20
CA SER A 199 14.10 -16.58 -14.40
C SER A 199 13.87 -15.51 -13.33
N GLU A 200 13.07 -14.49 -13.67
CA GLU A 200 12.62 -13.41 -12.78
C GLU A 200 11.14 -13.58 -12.40
N PRO A 201 10.63 -12.96 -11.32
CA PRO A 201 9.20 -12.94 -11.02
C PRO A 201 8.41 -12.18 -12.11
N TRP A 202 7.18 -12.60 -12.38
CA TRP A 202 6.32 -11.84 -13.30
C TRP A 202 5.92 -10.50 -12.70
N LYS A 203 6.00 -9.46 -13.52
CA LYS A 203 5.59 -8.11 -13.13
C LYS A 203 4.06 -8.00 -13.13
N VAL A 204 3.51 -7.43 -12.06
CA VAL A 204 2.10 -7.06 -11.91
C VAL A 204 2.03 -5.53 -11.75
N PRO A 205 1.84 -4.78 -12.84
CA PRO A 205 1.73 -3.33 -12.77
C PRO A 205 0.37 -2.92 -12.19
N VAL A 206 0.39 -2.05 -11.18
CA VAL A 206 -0.76 -1.65 -10.36
C VAL A 206 -1.02 -0.16 -10.51
N LEU A 207 -2.28 0.21 -10.72
CA LEU A 207 -2.75 1.59 -10.57
C LEU A 207 -3.42 1.77 -9.21
N ILE A 208 -3.05 2.79 -8.45
CA ILE A 208 -3.72 3.12 -7.18
C ILE A 208 -4.65 4.30 -7.37
N ILE A 209 -5.86 4.21 -6.85
CA ILE A 209 -6.84 5.31 -6.81
C ILE A 209 -7.26 5.50 -5.35
N LYS A 210 -7.25 6.73 -4.84
CA LYS A 210 -7.60 7.05 -3.46
C LYS A 210 -8.74 8.06 -3.42
N TYR A 211 -9.78 7.79 -2.62
CA TYR A 211 -10.90 8.70 -2.38
C TYR A 211 -10.96 9.08 -0.90
N PHE A 212 -10.65 10.34 -0.61
CA PHE A 212 -10.62 10.93 0.73
C PHE A 212 -11.51 12.19 0.75
N PRO A 213 -12.85 12.03 0.80
CA PRO A 213 -13.78 13.15 0.65
C PRO A 213 -13.56 14.20 1.74
N LEU A 214 -13.49 15.47 1.34
CA LEU A 214 -13.48 16.61 2.27
C LEU A 214 -14.90 17.21 2.41
N PRO A 215 -15.25 17.80 3.56
CA PRO A 215 -16.57 18.35 3.82
C PRO A 215 -16.83 19.63 3.01
N GLY A 216 -17.23 19.49 1.75
CA GLY A 216 -17.59 20.60 0.87
C GLY A 216 -16.44 21.20 0.05
N LYS A 217 -16.78 22.11 -0.87
CA LYS A 217 -15.86 22.63 -1.91
C LYS A 217 -14.92 23.76 -1.44
N ASP A 218 -15.16 24.32 -0.26
CA ASP A 218 -14.47 25.52 0.25
C ASP A 218 -13.34 25.20 1.24
N PHE A 219 -13.05 23.92 1.50
CA PHE A 219 -11.95 23.52 2.38
C PHE A 219 -10.61 23.57 1.64
N SER A 220 -9.60 24.15 2.29
CA SER A 220 -8.22 24.04 1.85
C SER A 220 -7.79 22.58 1.90
N VAL A 221 -7.27 22.06 0.79
CA VAL A 221 -6.63 20.73 0.76
C VAL A 221 -5.30 20.83 1.52
N SER A 222 -5.33 20.51 2.81
CA SER A 222 -4.15 20.38 3.66
C SER A 222 -4.21 19.06 4.42
N ASP A 223 -3.07 18.59 4.94
CA ASP A 223 -3.01 17.31 5.66
C ASP A 223 -3.84 17.34 6.94
N GLU A 224 -4.02 18.50 7.55
CA GLU A 224 -4.84 18.71 8.74
C GLU A 224 -6.34 18.75 8.45
N ALA A 225 -6.76 18.78 7.17
CA ALA A 225 -8.15 18.81 6.79
C ALA A 225 -8.85 17.50 7.21
N GLY A 226 -9.86 17.61 8.07
CA GLY A 226 -10.68 16.46 8.47
C GLY A 226 -11.47 15.92 7.29
N LEU A 227 -11.52 14.59 7.16
CA LEU A 227 -12.35 13.94 6.13
C LEU A 227 -13.86 14.07 6.46
N ASP A 228 -14.68 14.01 5.42
CA ASP A 228 -16.14 14.04 5.55
C ASP A 228 -16.66 12.74 6.18
N ARG A 229 -16.75 12.77 7.52
CA ARG A 229 -17.20 11.65 8.35
C ARG A 229 -18.58 11.15 7.95
N VAL A 230 -19.48 12.05 7.55
CA VAL A 230 -20.87 11.69 7.17
C VAL A 230 -20.85 10.95 5.84
N GLU A 231 -20.14 11.50 4.86
CA GLU A 231 -19.99 10.84 3.56
C GLU A 231 -19.30 9.50 3.68
N MET A 232 -18.32 9.35 4.57
CA MET A 232 -17.58 8.09 4.76
C MET A 232 -18.31 7.07 5.64
N GLY A 233 -19.43 7.43 6.27
CA GLY A 233 -20.14 6.54 7.20
C GLY A 233 -19.35 6.22 8.47
N PHE A 234 -18.43 7.09 8.87
CA PHE A 234 -17.62 6.91 10.06
C PHE A 234 -18.45 7.13 11.33
N PRO A 235 -18.24 6.32 12.38
CA PRO A 235 -18.91 6.54 13.66
C PRO A 235 -18.46 7.87 14.28
N GLU A 236 -19.30 8.49 15.13
CA GLU A 236 -19.05 9.83 15.68
C GLU A 236 -17.69 9.99 16.39
N TRP A 237 -17.16 8.91 16.96
CA TRP A 237 -15.89 8.89 17.67
C TRP A 237 -14.67 8.71 16.76
N MET A 238 -14.86 8.35 15.49
CA MET A 238 -13.77 8.19 14.54
C MET A 238 -13.57 9.50 13.78
N GLU A 239 -12.37 10.04 13.90
CA GLU A 239 -11.88 11.17 13.11
C GLU A 239 -10.60 10.74 12.42
N MET A 240 -10.44 11.19 11.18
CA MET A 240 -9.24 10.99 10.38
C MET A 240 -9.06 12.24 9.54
N ASN A 241 -7.85 12.79 9.55
CA ASN A 241 -7.49 13.87 8.65
C ASN A 241 -6.88 13.31 7.35
N LEU A 242 -6.73 14.19 6.37
CA LEU A 242 -6.23 13.83 5.04
C LEU A 242 -4.80 13.27 5.08
N GLY A 243 -3.94 13.81 5.95
CA GLY A 243 -2.57 13.32 6.15
C GLY A 243 -2.54 11.89 6.68
N GLU A 244 -3.31 11.60 7.72
CA GLU A 244 -3.45 10.26 8.31
C GLU A 244 -3.99 9.25 7.29
N ALA A 245 -4.96 9.63 6.47
CA ALA A 245 -5.50 8.77 5.42
C ALA A 245 -4.46 8.49 4.32
N ARG A 246 -3.67 9.48 3.94
CA ARG A 246 -2.56 9.35 2.98
C ARG A 246 -1.48 8.42 3.50
N GLU A 247 -1.04 8.61 4.75
CA GLU A 247 -0.04 7.77 5.41
C GLU A 247 -0.54 6.33 5.51
N LYS A 248 -1.70 6.11 6.15
CA LYS A 248 -2.28 4.78 6.35
C LYS A 248 -2.47 4.02 5.04
N SER A 249 -3.07 4.65 4.02
CA SER A 249 -3.26 4.01 2.72
C SER A 249 -1.95 3.66 2.03
N THR A 250 -0.91 4.49 2.20
CA THR A 250 0.41 4.24 1.61
C THR A 250 1.10 3.09 2.31
N ASP A 251 1.12 3.07 3.65
CA ASP A 251 1.75 2.02 4.43
C ASP A 251 1.12 0.65 4.16
N ILE A 252 -0.21 0.56 4.23
CA ILE A 252 -0.90 -0.69 3.96
C ILE A 252 -0.70 -1.12 2.50
N THR A 253 -0.66 -0.21 1.54
CA THR A 253 -0.35 -0.56 0.14
C THR A 253 1.03 -1.20 0.01
N LEU A 254 2.05 -0.59 0.63
CA LEU A 254 3.42 -1.08 0.56
C LEU A 254 3.57 -2.42 1.28
N ASP A 255 2.89 -2.59 2.41
CA ASP A 255 2.87 -3.87 3.13
C ASP A 255 2.08 -4.94 2.39
N ALA A 256 1.00 -4.57 1.69
CA ALA A 256 0.25 -5.46 0.82
C ALA A 256 1.14 -5.97 -0.32
N ILE A 257 1.89 -5.09 -1.00
CA ILE A 257 2.88 -5.50 -2.01
C ILE A 257 3.85 -6.54 -1.43
N LYS A 258 4.46 -6.26 -0.28
CA LYS A 258 5.40 -7.19 0.36
C LYS A 258 4.73 -8.53 0.70
N ALA A 259 3.53 -8.51 1.26
CA ALA A 259 2.80 -9.70 1.65
C ALA A 259 2.33 -10.52 0.43
N LEU A 260 1.89 -9.87 -0.64
CA LEU A 260 1.48 -10.51 -1.88
C LEU A 260 2.66 -11.19 -2.58
N GLU A 261 3.81 -10.51 -2.66
CA GLU A 261 5.05 -11.09 -3.18
C GLU A 261 5.53 -12.25 -2.31
N ASN A 262 5.58 -12.05 -0.99
CA ASN A 262 6.01 -13.07 -0.03
C ASN A 262 5.09 -14.31 -0.05
N GLY A 263 3.78 -14.11 -0.18
CA GLY A 263 2.82 -15.21 -0.31
C GLY A 263 2.99 -15.99 -1.62
N SER A 264 3.58 -15.39 -2.66
CA SER A 264 3.87 -16.08 -3.93
C SER A 264 5.17 -16.92 -3.92
N ARG A 265 5.87 -16.97 -2.78
CA ARG A 265 7.09 -17.76 -2.56
C ARG A 265 6.72 -19.17 -2.13
N TYR A 266 6.74 -20.10 -3.07
CA TYR A 266 6.32 -21.48 -2.83
C TYR A 266 7.10 -22.17 -1.71
N LEU A 267 6.40 -22.63 -0.67
CA LEU A 267 6.93 -23.33 0.49
C LEU A 267 8.00 -22.53 1.28
N ALA A 268 7.94 -21.20 1.29
CA ALA A 268 8.93 -20.39 2.01
C ALA A 268 8.91 -20.62 3.53
N TYR A 269 7.75 -20.95 4.12
CA TYR A 269 7.62 -21.32 5.53
C TYR A 269 8.42 -22.57 5.97
N ARG A 270 8.93 -23.40 5.04
CA ARG A 270 9.69 -24.62 5.40
C ARG A 270 11.11 -24.31 5.83
N ASN A 271 11.71 -23.29 5.22
CA ASN A 271 13.06 -22.87 5.50
C ASN A 271 13.12 -21.35 5.39
N PRO A 272 12.79 -20.63 6.47
CA PRO A 272 12.75 -19.17 6.46
C PRO A 272 14.09 -18.53 6.07
N ASP A 273 15.21 -19.23 6.31
CA ASP A 273 16.56 -18.78 5.99
C ASP A 273 16.90 -18.97 4.50
N GLU A 274 16.14 -19.79 3.78
CA GLU A 274 16.28 -19.97 2.34
C GLU A 274 15.51 -18.88 1.60
N ILE A 275 16.23 -18.03 0.88
CA ILE A 275 15.63 -17.00 0.04
C ILE A 275 15.03 -17.66 -1.22
N LYS A 276 13.78 -18.11 -1.09
CA LYS A 276 12.99 -18.53 -2.25
C LYS A 276 12.54 -17.32 -3.05
N ALA A 277 12.71 -17.34 -4.37
CA ALA A 277 12.23 -16.27 -5.24
C ALA A 277 10.69 -16.24 -5.27
N PRO A 278 10.06 -15.05 -5.24
CA PRO A 278 8.62 -14.94 -5.45
C PRO A 278 8.26 -15.26 -6.91
N SER A 279 7.00 -15.64 -7.13
CA SER A 279 6.48 -15.81 -8.49
C SER A 279 5.99 -14.48 -9.08
N LEU A 280 5.55 -13.55 -8.25
CA LEU A 280 5.02 -12.24 -8.63
C LEU A 280 5.89 -11.11 -8.09
N LYS A 281 5.88 -9.98 -8.80
CA LYS A 281 6.46 -8.71 -8.36
C LYS A 281 5.52 -7.58 -8.70
N TYR A 282 5.06 -6.84 -7.70
CA TYR A 282 4.09 -5.76 -7.88
C TYR A 282 4.80 -4.43 -8.11
N LEU A 283 4.30 -3.64 -9.05
CA LEU A 283 4.92 -2.37 -9.45
C LEU A 283 3.84 -1.28 -9.51
N ILE A 284 3.96 -0.25 -8.68
CA ILE A 284 3.06 0.90 -8.74
C ILE A 284 3.38 1.68 -10.02
N VAL A 285 2.40 1.77 -10.91
CA VAL A 285 2.49 2.53 -12.17
C VAL A 285 2.18 4.00 -11.93
N ASP A 286 1.12 4.27 -11.16
CA ASP A 286 0.65 5.61 -10.86
C ASP A 286 -0.26 5.59 -9.62
N THR A 287 -0.45 6.76 -9.01
CA THR A 287 -1.37 6.97 -7.89
C THR A 287 -2.21 8.21 -8.14
N ILE A 288 -3.53 8.05 -8.15
CA ILE A 288 -4.50 9.12 -8.36
C ILE A 288 -5.25 9.36 -7.05
N GLU A 289 -5.16 10.55 -6.50
CA GLU A 289 -5.92 10.95 -5.30
C GLU A 289 -7.09 11.87 -5.68
N ARG A 290 -8.22 11.67 -4.99
CA ARG A 290 -9.45 12.45 -5.12
C ARG A 290 -9.91 12.86 -3.72
N THR A 291 -10.24 14.14 -3.56
CA THR A 291 -10.83 14.70 -2.33
C THR A 291 -12.35 14.86 -2.42
N GLU A 292 -12.96 14.28 -3.45
CA GLU A 292 -14.40 14.16 -3.63
C GLU A 292 -14.90 12.77 -3.20
N ALA A 293 -16.21 12.64 -3.01
CA ALA A 293 -16.85 11.36 -2.70
C ALA A 293 -16.66 10.34 -3.83
N MET A 294 -16.63 9.06 -3.47
CA MET A 294 -16.66 7.98 -4.46
C MET A 294 -17.95 8.08 -5.29
N PRO A 295 -17.87 8.01 -6.63
CA PRO A 295 -19.06 7.87 -7.45
C PRO A 295 -19.87 6.63 -7.06
N VAL A 296 -21.18 6.82 -6.84
CA VAL A 296 -22.14 5.75 -6.53
C VAL A 296 -23.31 5.75 -7.50
N MET A 297 -24.01 4.61 -7.58
CA MET A 297 -25.23 4.42 -8.34
C MET A 297 -26.25 3.59 -7.54
N ASP A 298 -27.51 3.53 -8.01
CA ASP A 298 -28.53 2.69 -7.38
C ASP A 298 -28.13 1.20 -7.44
N CYS A 299 -28.15 0.56 -6.27
CA CYS A 299 -27.88 -0.86 -6.13
C CYS A 299 -29.02 -1.68 -6.77
N PRO A 300 -28.77 -2.54 -7.76
CA PRO A 300 -29.81 -3.35 -8.40
C PRO A 300 -30.34 -4.47 -7.50
N PHE A 301 -29.61 -4.83 -6.44
CA PHE A 301 -30.06 -5.80 -5.44
C PHE A 301 -30.96 -5.17 -4.38
N TYR A 302 -31.16 -3.85 -4.42
CA TYR A 302 -31.99 -3.18 -3.44
C TYR A 302 -33.45 -3.66 -3.56
N GLN A 303 -33.86 -4.44 -2.56
CA GLN A 303 -35.24 -4.86 -2.35
C GLN A 303 -35.69 -4.31 -1.00
N VAL A 304 -36.92 -3.82 -0.87
CA VAL A 304 -37.47 -3.42 0.43
C VAL A 304 -37.88 -4.69 1.17
N GLY A 305 -37.13 -5.10 2.21
CA GLY A 305 -37.32 -6.37 2.92
C GLY A 305 -36.50 -6.52 4.20
N ASN A 306 -36.63 -7.65 4.91
CA ASN A 306 -36.14 -7.90 6.27
C ASN A 306 -34.82 -8.72 6.35
N ASP A 307 -34.00 -8.74 5.30
CA ASP A 307 -32.72 -9.48 5.29
C ASP A 307 -31.49 -8.54 5.32
N ASN A 308 -30.29 -9.08 5.54
CA ASN A 308 -29.07 -8.27 5.69
C ASN A 308 -28.56 -7.65 4.36
N TRP A 309 -29.24 -7.88 3.23
CA TRP A 309 -28.89 -7.35 1.91
C TRP A 309 -29.87 -6.28 1.42
N THR A 310 -31.08 -6.21 1.99
CA THR A 310 -32.18 -5.31 1.58
C THR A 310 -32.00 -3.83 1.96
N ASN A 311 -31.08 -3.48 2.86
CA ASN A 311 -30.84 -2.07 3.24
C ASN A 311 -29.77 -1.35 2.40
N ARG A 312 -29.14 -2.02 1.42
CA ARG A 312 -28.02 -1.46 0.67
C ARG A 312 -28.50 -0.70 -0.56
N ARG A 313 -28.82 0.58 -0.37
CA ARG A 313 -29.39 1.47 -1.40
C ARG A 313 -28.42 1.78 -2.54
N TRP A 314 -27.14 1.92 -2.22
CA TRP A 314 -26.11 2.37 -3.14
C TRP A 314 -25.08 1.30 -3.42
N ILE A 315 -24.40 1.40 -4.55
CA ILE A 315 -23.19 0.65 -4.88
C ILE A 315 -22.18 1.60 -5.52
N VAL A 316 -20.90 1.31 -5.40
CA VAL A 316 -19.84 2.04 -6.12
C VAL A 316 -20.03 1.94 -7.63
N ASP A 317 -19.99 3.08 -8.31
CA ASP A 317 -20.04 3.18 -9.77
C ASP A 317 -18.61 3.06 -10.34
N TYR A 318 -18.12 1.82 -10.40
CA TYR A 318 -16.80 1.48 -10.91
C TYR A 318 -16.60 1.94 -12.37
N GLU A 319 -17.64 1.87 -13.20
CA GLU A 319 -17.57 2.32 -14.60
C GLU A 319 -17.25 3.81 -14.67
N LYS A 320 -17.94 4.64 -13.87
CA LYS A 320 -17.71 6.08 -13.81
C LYS A 320 -16.33 6.42 -13.26
N ILE A 321 -15.88 5.75 -12.19
CA ILE A 321 -14.52 5.90 -11.64
C ILE A 321 -13.48 5.66 -12.74
N LEU A 322 -13.54 4.49 -13.39
CA LEU A 322 -12.52 4.07 -14.34
C LEU A 322 -12.55 4.86 -15.65
N LYS A 323 -13.72 5.32 -16.11
CA LYS A 323 -13.82 6.23 -17.25
C LYS A 323 -13.23 7.60 -16.97
N SER A 324 -13.43 8.14 -15.76
CA SER A 324 -12.94 9.48 -15.39
C SER A 324 -11.41 9.62 -15.48
N ILE A 325 -10.70 8.50 -15.35
CA ILE A 325 -9.23 8.43 -15.41
C ILE A 325 -8.70 7.88 -16.74
N ASN A 326 -9.57 7.61 -17.73
CA ASN A 326 -9.20 6.95 -18.98
C ASN A 326 -8.44 5.63 -18.75
N ILE A 327 -9.07 4.69 -18.02
CA ILE A 327 -8.48 3.37 -17.67
C ILE A 327 -7.86 2.64 -18.87
N LYS A 328 -8.42 2.84 -20.07
CA LYS A 328 -7.90 2.27 -21.32
C LYS A 328 -6.41 2.58 -21.53
N LYS A 329 -5.98 3.82 -21.26
CA LYS A 329 -4.56 4.20 -21.34
C LYS A 329 -3.71 3.35 -20.40
N TYR A 330 -4.12 3.24 -19.15
CA TYR A 330 -3.36 2.50 -18.13
C TYR A 330 -3.24 1.02 -18.46
N VAL A 331 -4.34 0.37 -18.84
CA VAL A 331 -4.36 -1.07 -19.10
C VAL A 331 -3.71 -1.42 -20.44
N GLU A 332 -4.09 -0.75 -21.53
CA GLU A 332 -3.63 -1.13 -22.87
C GLU A 332 -2.25 -0.57 -23.23
N GLN A 333 -1.87 0.60 -22.70
CA GLN A 333 -0.61 1.26 -23.03
C GLN A 333 0.42 1.13 -21.92
N LEU A 334 0.02 1.24 -20.64
CA LEU A 334 0.93 1.13 -19.49
C LEU A 334 0.95 -0.27 -18.86
N GLY A 335 0.17 -1.20 -19.40
CA GLY A 335 0.20 -2.61 -18.98
C GLY A 335 -0.36 -2.88 -17.57
N VAL A 336 -1.16 -1.96 -17.02
CA VAL A 336 -1.81 -2.15 -15.72
C VAL A 336 -2.66 -3.43 -15.72
N LYS A 337 -2.40 -4.30 -14.74
CA LYS A 337 -3.13 -5.56 -14.50
C LYS A 337 -4.07 -5.46 -13.32
N GLU A 338 -3.77 -4.59 -12.36
CA GLU A 338 -4.61 -4.41 -11.18
C GLU A 338 -4.84 -2.93 -10.89
N VAL A 339 -6.04 -2.61 -10.42
CA VAL A 339 -6.44 -1.27 -9.97
C VAL A 339 -6.85 -1.39 -8.52
N TRP A 340 -6.16 -0.71 -7.62
CA TRP A 340 -6.43 -0.74 -6.18
C TRP A 340 -7.08 0.56 -5.76
N ILE A 341 -8.34 0.50 -5.33
CA ILE A 341 -9.13 1.65 -4.94
C ILE A 341 -9.17 1.73 -3.41
N TRP A 342 -8.50 2.70 -2.82
CA TRP A 342 -8.71 3.09 -1.42
C TRP A 342 -9.96 3.95 -1.31
N GLY A 343 -10.98 3.40 -0.66
CA GLY A 343 -12.26 4.04 -0.42
C GLY A 343 -12.76 3.80 1.00
N TYR A 344 -14.07 3.78 1.17
CA TYR A 344 -14.76 3.65 2.45
C TYR A 344 -16.05 2.86 2.29
N HIS A 345 -16.51 2.23 3.37
CA HIS A 345 -17.78 1.50 3.39
C HIS A 345 -18.77 2.21 4.30
N ARG A 346 -20.05 2.09 3.95
CA ARG A 346 -21.17 2.60 4.75
C ARG A 346 -22.24 1.52 4.79
N GLU A 347 -23.13 1.60 5.78
CA GLU A 347 -24.23 0.64 5.91
C GLU A 347 -25.10 0.54 4.64
N ASP A 348 -25.29 1.67 3.94
CA ASP A 348 -26.11 1.77 2.75
C ASP A 348 -25.34 1.62 1.43
N LEU A 349 -24.02 1.39 1.46
CA LEU A 349 -23.13 1.35 0.30
C LEU A 349 -22.50 -0.04 0.11
N VAL A 350 -22.88 -0.71 -0.98
CA VAL A 350 -22.23 -1.94 -1.45
C VAL A 350 -20.88 -1.59 -2.10
N ILE A 351 -19.89 -2.43 -1.80
CA ILE A 351 -18.62 -2.46 -2.50
C ILE A 351 -18.30 -3.92 -2.87
N TRP A 352 -17.43 -4.10 -3.87
CA TRP A 352 -16.85 -5.38 -4.21
C TRP A 352 -15.39 -5.44 -3.76
N GLU A 353 -15.05 -6.51 -3.04
CA GLU A 353 -13.68 -6.85 -2.64
C GLU A 353 -12.78 -6.97 -3.87
N SER A 354 -13.27 -7.66 -4.91
CA SER A 354 -12.62 -7.73 -6.22
C SER A 354 -13.60 -7.94 -7.37
N ASN A 355 -13.23 -7.41 -8.54
CA ASN A 355 -13.98 -7.52 -9.80
C ASN A 355 -13.01 -7.49 -11.00
N MET A 356 -13.11 -8.44 -11.91
CA MET A 356 -12.21 -8.64 -13.05
C MET A 356 -12.92 -8.33 -14.38
N ALA A 357 -12.27 -7.49 -15.20
CA ALA A 357 -12.67 -7.25 -16.58
C ALA A 357 -11.71 -7.98 -17.53
N SER A 358 -12.25 -8.78 -18.46
CA SER A 358 -11.45 -9.50 -19.46
C SER A 358 -12.17 -9.52 -20.82
N PRO A 359 -11.42 -9.49 -21.95
CA PRO A 359 -11.98 -9.80 -23.26
C PRO A 359 -12.61 -11.21 -23.34
N SER A 360 -12.22 -12.11 -22.43
CA SER A 360 -12.53 -13.54 -22.49
C SER A 360 -13.59 -14.02 -21.49
N GLY A 361 -14.17 -13.12 -20.71
CA GLY A 361 -15.22 -13.42 -19.73
C GLY A 361 -14.89 -12.95 -18.31
N ASP A 362 -15.90 -12.93 -17.45
CA ASP A 362 -15.81 -12.45 -16.08
C ASP A 362 -15.42 -13.61 -15.13
N VAL A 363 -14.32 -13.43 -14.38
CA VAL A 363 -13.84 -14.35 -13.34
C VAL A 363 -13.62 -13.55 -12.05
N SER A 364 -14.71 -13.04 -11.50
CA SER A 364 -14.69 -12.21 -10.29
C SER A 364 -15.11 -12.94 -9.02
N ASN A 365 -14.70 -12.38 -7.88
CA ASN A 365 -15.35 -12.62 -6.58
C ASN A 365 -16.64 -11.80 -6.39
N SER A 366 -16.90 -10.79 -7.23
CA SER A 366 -18.16 -10.06 -7.26
C SER A 366 -19.29 -10.83 -7.96
N ALA A 367 -20.53 -10.37 -7.75
CA ALA A 367 -21.65 -10.79 -8.59
C ALA A 367 -21.45 -10.30 -10.03
N ASN A 368 -21.82 -11.12 -11.02
CA ASN A 368 -21.74 -10.73 -12.43
C ASN A 368 -22.87 -9.74 -12.74
N TRP A 369 -22.51 -8.52 -13.13
CA TRP A 369 -23.47 -7.45 -13.33
C TRP A 369 -24.33 -7.60 -14.59
N SER A 370 -23.85 -8.40 -15.55
CA SER A 370 -24.59 -8.69 -16.78
C SER A 370 -25.86 -9.51 -16.51
N ASP A 371 -25.88 -10.28 -15.41
CA ASP A 371 -27.09 -10.96 -14.92
C ASP A 371 -28.20 -9.97 -14.56
N PHE A 372 -27.86 -8.69 -14.35
CA PHE A 372 -28.76 -7.61 -13.97
C PHE A 372 -28.94 -6.56 -15.08
N GLY A 373 -28.44 -6.82 -16.30
CA GLY A 373 -28.62 -5.93 -17.45
C GLY A 373 -27.94 -4.57 -17.32
N LYS A 374 -26.97 -4.43 -16.42
CA LYS A 374 -26.22 -3.18 -16.20
C LYS A 374 -24.76 -3.34 -16.67
N LYS A 375 -24.04 -2.22 -16.81
CA LYS A 375 -22.62 -2.20 -17.21
C LYS A 375 -21.72 -2.33 -15.99
N ASP A 376 -20.84 -3.33 -16.03
CA ASP A 376 -19.89 -3.65 -14.97
C ASP A 376 -18.63 -2.76 -15.14
N LEU A 377 -17.45 -3.36 -15.12
CA LEU A 377 -16.20 -2.74 -15.53
C LEU A 377 -16.10 -2.54 -17.06
N PRO A 378 -15.41 -1.49 -17.55
CA PRO A 378 -15.09 -1.34 -18.96
C PRO A 378 -14.33 -2.55 -19.54
N ILE A 379 -14.91 -3.25 -20.51
CA ILE A 379 -14.20 -4.30 -21.25
C ILE A 379 -13.20 -3.67 -22.21
N LEU A 380 -11.92 -4.02 -22.06
CA LEU A 380 -10.79 -3.55 -22.86
C LEU A 380 -10.16 -4.71 -23.65
N ASN A 381 -9.09 -4.46 -24.40
CA ASN A 381 -8.36 -5.51 -25.12
C ASN A 381 -7.42 -6.35 -24.23
N ARG A 382 -7.28 -5.99 -22.96
CA ARG A 382 -6.44 -6.70 -21.98
C ARG A 382 -7.20 -6.84 -20.66
N THR A 383 -6.92 -7.91 -19.95
CA THR A 383 -7.53 -8.19 -18.65
C THR A 383 -6.96 -7.30 -17.55
N TYR A 384 -7.82 -6.84 -16.65
CA TYR A 384 -7.44 -6.19 -15.41
C TYR A 384 -8.43 -6.51 -14.27
N THR A 385 -7.95 -6.45 -13.03
CA THR A 385 -8.77 -6.66 -11.82
C THR A 385 -8.82 -5.38 -10.99
N VAL A 386 -10.00 -5.02 -10.52
CA VAL A 386 -10.22 -3.94 -9.56
C VAL A 386 -10.37 -4.54 -8.17
N PHE A 387 -9.65 -3.97 -7.19
CA PHE A 387 -9.80 -4.25 -5.77
C PHE A 387 -10.28 -2.98 -5.06
N THR A 388 -11.17 -3.12 -4.07
CA THR A 388 -11.68 -1.97 -3.29
C THR A 388 -11.37 -2.15 -1.82
N TYR A 389 -10.49 -1.31 -1.28
CA TYR A 389 -10.08 -1.35 0.11
C TYR A 389 -10.82 -0.33 0.94
N ASN A 390 -11.18 -0.71 2.17
CA ASN A 390 -11.74 0.19 3.15
C ASN A 390 -10.63 0.86 3.96
N ILE A 391 -10.52 2.18 3.92
CA ILE A 391 -9.52 2.95 4.67
C ILE A 391 -9.63 2.78 6.19
N THR A 392 -10.79 2.35 6.70
CA THR A 392 -10.96 2.06 8.14
C THR A 392 -10.40 0.69 8.56
N ARG A 393 -10.15 -0.21 7.60
CA ARG A 393 -9.63 -1.57 7.82
C ARG A 393 -8.10 -1.63 7.77
N GLY A 394 -7.57 -2.84 7.89
CA GLY A 394 -6.13 -3.09 7.94
C GLY A 394 -5.63 -3.93 6.76
N LEU A 395 -4.36 -4.33 6.88
CA LEU A 395 -3.68 -5.16 5.88
C LEU A 395 -4.33 -6.54 5.71
N SER A 396 -4.90 -7.12 6.78
CA SER A 396 -5.53 -8.43 6.70
C SER A 396 -6.65 -8.48 5.66
N GLU A 397 -7.56 -7.50 5.69
CA GLU A 397 -8.69 -7.42 4.77
C GLU A 397 -8.22 -7.20 3.33
N VAL A 398 -7.18 -6.38 3.12
CA VAL A 398 -6.57 -6.21 1.78
C VAL A 398 -6.06 -7.54 1.23
N ILE A 399 -5.38 -8.35 2.05
CA ILE A 399 -4.89 -9.66 1.60
C ILE A 399 -6.03 -10.66 1.40
N GLU A 400 -7.11 -10.55 2.18
CA GLU A 400 -8.32 -11.35 1.99
C GLU A 400 -8.96 -11.12 0.62
N ASP A 401 -9.13 -9.86 0.21
CA ASP A 401 -9.69 -9.49 -1.11
C ASP A 401 -8.93 -10.16 -2.26
N HIS A 402 -7.59 -10.13 -2.18
CA HIS A 402 -6.68 -10.80 -3.13
C HIS A 402 -6.77 -12.32 -3.07
N THR A 403 -6.96 -12.87 -1.87
CA THR A 403 -7.11 -14.31 -1.66
C THR A 403 -8.39 -14.81 -2.32
N HIS A 404 -9.50 -14.09 -2.17
CA HIS A 404 -10.75 -14.43 -2.84
C HIS A 404 -10.69 -14.35 -4.36
N GLN A 405 -10.04 -13.33 -4.91
CA GLN A 405 -9.84 -13.25 -6.35
C GLN A 405 -8.99 -14.42 -6.87
N LEU A 406 -7.96 -14.80 -6.13
CA LEU A 406 -7.13 -15.96 -6.45
C LEU A 406 -7.96 -17.26 -6.43
N GLU A 407 -8.82 -17.46 -5.43
CA GLU A 407 -9.75 -18.59 -5.39
C GLU A 407 -10.67 -18.62 -6.61
N ALA A 408 -11.23 -17.47 -7.01
CA ALA A 408 -12.09 -17.37 -8.19
C ALA A 408 -11.34 -17.77 -9.47
N ILE A 409 -10.10 -17.28 -9.64
CA ILE A 409 -9.22 -17.60 -10.76
C ILE A 409 -8.88 -19.09 -10.80
N LEU A 410 -8.41 -19.68 -9.69
CA LEU A 410 -8.00 -21.09 -9.64
C LEU A 410 -9.19 -22.03 -9.84
N ARG A 411 -10.35 -21.69 -9.24
CA ARG A 411 -11.64 -22.37 -9.46
C ARG A 411 -12.01 -22.42 -10.92
N ASN A 412 -11.91 -21.28 -11.61
CA ASN A 412 -12.26 -21.18 -13.02
C ASN A 412 -11.34 -22.04 -13.88
N ARG A 413 -10.04 -22.07 -13.55
CA ARG A 413 -9.07 -22.81 -14.35
C ARG A 413 -9.18 -24.32 -14.19
N ASP A 414 -9.30 -24.81 -12.96
CA ASP A 414 -9.47 -26.25 -12.72
C ASP A 414 -10.16 -26.46 -11.37
N TYR A 415 -11.49 -26.58 -11.42
CA TYR A 415 -12.31 -26.78 -10.22
C TYR A 415 -11.94 -28.07 -9.49
N GLU A 416 -11.70 -29.17 -10.22
CA GLU A 416 -11.44 -30.49 -9.62
C GLU A 416 -10.10 -30.45 -8.87
N LEU A 417 -9.05 -29.94 -9.51
CA LEU A 417 -7.74 -29.87 -8.87
C LEU A 417 -7.72 -28.84 -7.74
N PHE A 418 -8.37 -27.69 -7.89
CA PHE A 418 -8.37 -26.66 -6.85
C PHE A 418 -9.30 -26.98 -5.68
N TRP A 419 -10.63 -27.03 -5.90
CA TRP A 419 -11.57 -27.18 -4.78
C TRP A 419 -11.60 -28.60 -4.21
N ASN A 420 -11.63 -29.62 -5.08
CA ASN A 420 -11.76 -30.98 -4.59
C ASN A 420 -10.43 -31.51 -4.04
N GLN A 421 -9.31 -31.24 -4.75
CA GLN A 421 -8.01 -31.80 -4.36
C GLN A 421 -7.13 -30.91 -3.49
N PHE A 422 -7.02 -29.61 -3.79
CA PHE A 422 -6.17 -28.71 -3.00
C PHE A 422 -6.87 -28.26 -1.71
N VAL A 423 -8.05 -27.64 -1.82
CA VAL A 423 -8.81 -27.18 -0.66
C VAL A 423 -9.34 -28.38 0.15
N GLY A 424 -9.88 -29.40 -0.53
CA GLY A 424 -10.46 -30.59 0.10
C GLY A 424 -11.97 -30.48 0.39
N TYR A 425 -12.72 -29.73 -0.44
CA TYR A 425 -14.16 -29.50 -0.28
C TYR A 425 -15.03 -30.50 -1.09
N PHE A 426 -16.30 -30.70 -0.68
CA PHE A 426 -17.31 -31.54 -1.37
C PHE A 426 -18.68 -30.84 -1.45
N PRO A 427 -19.54 -31.25 -2.40
CA PRO A 427 -19.88 -30.61 -3.66
C PRO A 427 -20.93 -29.48 -3.57
N ALA A 428 -21.02 -28.72 -4.67
CA ALA A 428 -21.84 -27.52 -4.92
C ALA A 428 -23.38 -27.63 -4.77
N ALA A 429 -23.93 -28.64 -4.07
CA ALA A 429 -25.37 -28.87 -3.98
C ALA A 429 -26.02 -28.38 -2.67
N ASP A 430 -25.27 -27.98 -1.65
CA ASP A 430 -25.86 -27.49 -0.40
C ASP A 430 -24.90 -26.55 0.33
N ARG A 431 -24.96 -25.24 0.01
CA ARG A 431 -24.43 -24.20 0.91
C ARG A 431 -25.13 -24.23 2.28
N ASP A 432 -26.34 -24.81 2.34
CA ASP A 432 -27.15 -24.94 3.56
C ASP A 432 -26.85 -26.20 4.39
N ARG A 433 -26.02 -27.14 3.90
CA ARG A 433 -25.51 -28.29 4.69
C ARG A 433 -24.07 -28.12 5.13
N LEU A 434 -23.70 -26.91 5.54
CA LEU A 434 -22.44 -26.68 6.26
C LEU A 434 -22.40 -27.40 7.62
N VAL A 435 -23.50 -28.00 8.06
CA VAL A 435 -23.61 -28.61 9.38
C VAL A 435 -24.55 -29.84 9.33
N GLU A 436 -23.99 -31.05 9.25
CA GLU A 436 -24.65 -32.23 9.82
C GLU A 436 -23.97 -32.43 11.19
N ASP A 437 -24.72 -32.30 12.30
CA ASP A 437 -24.25 -32.45 13.69
C ASP A 437 -23.17 -31.48 14.21
N GLY A 438 -23.15 -30.22 13.76
CA GLY A 438 -22.23 -29.21 14.30
C GLY A 438 -20.77 -29.39 13.87
N LYS A 439 -20.48 -30.35 12.98
CA LYS A 439 -19.12 -30.69 12.54
C LYS A 439 -19.00 -30.60 11.03
N LEU A 440 -18.04 -29.79 10.60
CA LEU A 440 -17.67 -29.73 9.20
C LEU A 440 -16.90 -31.01 8.81
N SER A 441 -17.17 -31.51 7.60
CA SER A 441 -16.54 -32.71 7.03
C SER A 441 -15.03 -32.75 7.28
N SER A 442 -14.53 -33.91 7.71
CA SER A 442 -13.12 -34.20 8.02
C SER A 442 -12.17 -34.22 6.81
N SER A 443 -12.56 -33.65 5.67
CA SER A 443 -11.84 -33.74 4.39
C SER A 443 -11.03 -32.50 4.02
N ARG A 444 -11.00 -31.45 4.86
CA ARG A 444 -10.25 -30.22 4.56
C ARG A 444 -8.76 -30.48 4.52
N ARG A 445 -8.17 -30.29 3.35
CA ARG A 445 -6.74 -30.44 3.12
C ARG A 445 -6.07 -29.10 3.40
N CYS A 446 -5.87 -28.28 2.37
CA CYS A 446 -5.22 -26.98 2.56
C CYS A 446 -6.13 -25.90 3.15
N GLY A 447 -7.45 -26.08 3.18
CA GLY A 447 -8.36 -25.00 3.56
C GLY A 447 -8.44 -23.90 2.49
N TRP A 448 -9.07 -22.78 2.85
CA TRP A 448 -9.32 -21.62 1.98
C TRP A 448 -9.39 -20.33 2.82
N ALA A 449 -9.69 -19.17 2.22
CA ALA A 449 -9.66 -17.87 2.89
C ALA A 449 -10.36 -17.89 4.26
N HIS A 450 -11.63 -18.30 4.29
CA HIS A 450 -12.44 -18.25 5.51
C HIS A 450 -12.21 -19.40 6.48
N PHE A 451 -11.70 -20.55 6.00
CA PHE A 451 -11.51 -21.74 6.84
C PHE A 451 -10.09 -22.28 6.73
N PRO A 452 -9.26 -22.08 7.78
CA PRO A 452 -8.08 -22.90 7.96
C PRO A 452 -8.47 -24.37 8.20
N PRO A 453 -7.52 -25.33 8.12
CA PRO A 453 -7.81 -26.75 8.28
C PRO A 453 -8.49 -27.13 9.61
N ASN A 454 -8.25 -26.34 10.67
CA ASN A 454 -8.88 -26.53 11.98
C ASN A 454 -10.10 -25.62 12.24
N GLY A 455 -10.52 -24.78 11.29
CA GLY A 455 -11.65 -23.86 11.51
C GLY A 455 -12.98 -24.60 11.58
N GLU A 456 -13.83 -24.31 12.58
CA GLU A 456 -15.14 -24.95 12.75
C GLU A 456 -16.32 -24.06 12.35
N ARG A 457 -16.03 -22.82 11.96
CA ARG A 457 -17.00 -21.85 11.45
C ARG A 457 -16.31 -20.83 10.56
N ASP A 458 -17.12 -19.96 9.97
CA ASP A 458 -16.62 -18.88 9.13
C ASP A 458 -15.66 -17.97 9.92
N TYR A 459 -14.54 -17.59 9.30
CA TYR A 459 -13.54 -16.68 9.87
C TYR A 459 -12.86 -17.19 11.16
N ASP A 460 -12.74 -18.51 11.33
CA ASP A 460 -12.30 -19.14 12.59
C ASP A 460 -10.77 -19.32 12.70
N TRP A 461 -10.01 -18.29 12.34
CA TRP A 461 -8.54 -18.33 12.32
C TRP A 461 -7.89 -18.47 13.69
N ASN A 462 -8.59 -18.10 14.77
CA ASN A 462 -8.08 -18.21 16.14
C ASN A 462 -8.40 -19.58 16.77
N ASN A 463 -9.03 -20.52 16.07
CA ASN A 463 -9.37 -21.80 16.69
C ASN A 463 -8.12 -22.53 17.20
N SER A 464 -8.01 -22.72 18.52
CA SER A 464 -6.87 -23.40 19.14
C SER A 464 -6.96 -24.92 19.08
N ALA A 465 -8.06 -25.47 18.55
CA ALA A 465 -8.17 -26.90 18.32
C ALA A 465 -7.10 -27.38 17.34
N THR A 466 -6.57 -28.58 17.59
CA THR A 466 -5.62 -29.20 16.68
C THR A 466 -6.36 -29.84 15.50
N ALA A 467 -5.77 -29.75 14.32
CA ALA A 467 -6.17 -30.52 13.15
C ALA A 467 -4.99 -31.30 12.59
N THR A 468 -5.28 -32.46 12.01
CA THR A 468 -4.33 -33.24 11.22
C THR A 468 -4.67 -33.04 9.75
N SER A 469 -3.71 -32.52 8.99
CA SER A 469 -3.88 -32.27 7.56
C SER A 469 -2.51 -32.28 6.88
N ASP A 470 -2.50 -32.53 5.57
CA ASP A 470 -1.31 -32.43 4.74
C ASP A 470 -1.05 -31.01 4.20
N PHE A 471 -1.78 -29.98 4.66
CA PHE A 471 -1.64 -28.57 4.29
C PHE A 471 -0.19 -28.10 4.05
N LEU A 472 0.72 -28.36 4.99
CA LEU A 472 2.12 -27.92 4.90
C LEU A 472 2.96 -28.73 3.90
N ASN A 473 2.47 -29.90 3.50
CA ASN A 473 3.15 -30.87 2.63
C ASN A 473 2.27 -31.37 1.49
N TRP A 474 1.30 -30.57 1.08
CA TRP A 474 0.25 -31.02 0.19
C TRP A 474 0.81 -31.54 -1.13
N LYS A 475 0.23 -32.64 -1.58
CA LYS A 475 0.42 -33.21 -2.91
C LYS A 475 -0.95 -33.63 -3.44
N PRO A 476 -1.22 -33.54 -4.75
CA PRO A 476 -2.50 -33.95 -5.32
C PRO A 476 -2.94 -35.36 -4.86
N ASP A 477 -2.02 -36.34 -4.90
CA ASP A 477 -2.31 -37.75 -4.57
C ASP A 477 -2.15 -38.10 -3.07
N GLY A 478 -1.96 -37.10 -2.19
CA GLY A 478 -1.73 -37.30 -0.76
C GLY A 478 -0.35 -36.84 -0.31
N GLY A 479 -0.32 -35.79 0.52
CA GLY A 479 0.88 -35.29 1.17
C GLY A 479 1.14 -35.96 2.52
N GLN A 480 2.28 -35.64 3.14
CA GLN A 480 2.57 -36.06 4.50
C GLN A 480 1.76 -35.20 5.48
N GLU A 481 0.86 -35.83 6.22
CA GLU A 481 0.08 -35.14 7.24
C GLU A 481 0.95 -34.62 8.39
N SER A 482 0.50 -33.53 9.00
CA SER A 482 1.07 -32.95 10.21
C SER A 482 -0.07 -32.48 11.11
N THR A 483 0.14 -32.52 12.42
CA THR A 483 -0.80 -31.98 13.40
C THR A 483 -0.36 -30.58 13.80
N PHE A 484 -1.29 -29.63 13.76
CA PHE A 484 -1.05 -28.22 14.10
C PHE A 484 -2.33 -27.58 14.65
N ASP A 485 -2.19 -26.44 15.31
CA ASP A 485 -3.28 -25.55 15.74
C ASP A 485 -3.06 -24.15 15.15
N SER A 486 -3.87 -23.17 15.58
CA SER A 486 -3.79 -21.79 15.11
C SER A 486 -2.48 -21.07 15.42
N SER A 487 -1.65 -21.58 16.34
CA SER A 487 -0.32 -21.00 16.58
C SER A 487 0.56 -21.05 15.32
N LYS A 488 0.27 -21.97 14.39
CA LYS A 488 1.02 -22.08 13.13
C LYS A 488 0.91 -20.82 12.24
N TRP A 489 -0.15 -20.04 12.42
CA TRP A 489 -0.37 -18.74 11.78
C TRP A 489 -0.73 -17.67 12.83
N ASN A 490 -0.17 -17.79 14.04
CA ASN A 490 -0.33 -16.81 15.14
C ASN A 490 -1.79 -16.44 15.47
N GLY A 491 -2.75 -17.32 15.19
CA GLY A 491 -4.17 -17.12 15.50
C GLY A 491 -4.84 -15.96 14.74
N ASN A 492 -4.24 -15.43 13.68
CA ASN A 492 -4.79 -14.30 12.92
C ASN A 492 -4.89 -14.58 11.42
N SER A 493 -5.81 -13.86 10.78
CA SER A 493 -6.13 -13.97 9.36
C SER A 493 -4.99 -13.58 8.43
N PHE A 494 -4.26 -12.50 8.72
CA PHE A 494 -3.16 -12.03 7.86
C PHE A 494 -2.05 -13.09 7.71
N ASP A 495 -1.61 -13.67 8.81
CA ASP A 495 -0.61 -14.72 8.82
C ASP A 495 -1.16 -16.02 8.19
N TRP A 496 -2.45 -16.30 8.39
CA TRP A 496 -3.13 -17.42 7.73
C TRP A 496 -3.08 -17.27 6.21
N PHE A 497 -3.53 -16.14 5.66
CA PHE A 497 -3.53 -15.91 4.22
C PHE A 497 -2.12 -15.96 3.64
N THR A 498 -1.14 -15.36 4.33
CA THR A 498 0.25 -15.37 3.90
C THR A 498 0.79 -16.81 3.85
N LEU A 499 0.57 -17.60 4.89
CA LEU A 499 0.98 -19.01 4.93
C LEU A 499 0.26 -19.85 3.88
N TRP A 500 -1.05 -19.70 3.75
CA TRP A 500 -1.88 -20.43 2.80
C TRP A 500 -1.44 -20.17 1.36
N ARG A 501 -1.22 -18.90 1.00
CA ARG A 501 -0.69 -18.53 -0.33
C ARG A 501 0.65 -19.21 -0.62
N GLN A 502 1.54 -19.33 0.37
CA GLN A 502 2.83 -20.04 0.17
C GLN A 502 2.67 -21.54 -0.07
N THR A 503 1.52 -22.15 0.23
CA THR A 503 1.24 -23.56 -0.11
C THR A 503 0.81 -23.76 -1.57
N ILE A 504 0.39 -22.69 -2.25
CA ILE A 504 -0.08 -22.73 -3.63
C ILE A 504 1.09 -23.09 -4.57
N PRO A 505 0.95 -24.10 -5.45
CA PRO A 505 1.99 -24.51 -6.40
C PRO A 505 2.58 -23.33 -7.17
N GLY A 506 3.81 -22.97 -6.83
CA GLY A 506 4.51 -21.83 -7.41
C GLY A 506 5.76 -22.19 -8.20
N LYS A 507 6.65 -21.21 -8.38
CA LYS A 507 7.92 -21.38 -9.11
C LYS A 507 8.74 -22.57 -8.57
N GLY A 508 9.21 -23.41 -9.48
CA GLY A 508 10.08 -24.54 -9.14
C GLY A 508 9.38 -25.74 -8.49
N ASN A 509 8.04 -25.73 -8.37
CA ASN A 509 7.31 -26.89 -7.89
C ASN A 509 7.57 -28.13 -8.77
N GLN A 510 7.54 -29.31 -8.15
CA GLN A 510 7.77 -30.61 -8.80
C GLN A 510 6.56 -31.53 -8.64
N LEU A 511 5.38 -30.94 -8.40
CA LEU A 511 4.16 -31.69 -8.16
C LEU A 511 3.60 -32.23 -9.47
N HIS A 512 2.94 -33.38 -9.39
CA HIS A 512 2.25 -34.00 -10.51
C HIS A 512 0.85 -34.41 -10.07
N TRP A 513 -0.09 -34.40 -11.02
CA TRP A 513 -1.43 -34.92 -10.85
C TRP A 513 -1.86 -35.64 -12.11
N LYS A 514 -2.36 -36.88 -11.99
CA LYS A 514 -2.75 -37.72 -13.14
C LYS A 514 -1.64 -37.83 -14.20
N GLY A 515 -0.38 -37.89 -13.77
CA GLY A 515 0.79 -38.02 -14.64
C GLY A 515 1.25 -36.71 -15.33
N LYS A 516 0.56 -35.59 -15.10
CA LYS A 516 0.92 -34.26 -15.62
C LYS A 516 1.59 -33.43 -14.55
N LYS A 517 2.56 -32.59 -14.93
CA LYS A 517 3.21 -31.68 -14.01
C LYS A 517 2.26 -30.53 -13.67
N LEU A 518 2.28 -30.06 -12.43
CA LEU A 518 1.56 -28.86 -12.05
C LEU A 518 2.30 -27.62 -12.57
N ASN A 519 1.55 -26.71 -13.19
CA ASN A 519 2.06 -25.40 -13.58
C ASN A 519 2.33 -24.54 -12.33
N ASN A 520 3.06 -23.44 -12.51
CA ASN A 520 3.09 -22.38 -11.50
C ASN A 520 1.74 -21.64 -11.55
N TRP A 521 0.91 -21.81 -10.53
CA TRP A 521 -0.46 -21.28 -10.51
C TRP A 521 -0.52 -19.76 -10.40
N TRP A 522 0.57 -19.11 -9.96
CA TRP A 522 0.67 -17.65 -9.97
C TRP A 522 0.70 -17.06 -11.39
N TYR A 523 0.93 -17.90 -12.41
CA TYR A 523 0.86 -17.51 -13.82
C TYR A 523 -0.49 -16.88 -14.19
N PHE A 524 -1.59 -17.31 -13.57
CA PHE A 524 -2.92 -16.83 -13.92
C PHE A 524 -3.20 -15.41 -13.43
N ILE A 525 -2.48 -14.92 -12.40
CA ILE A 525 -2.50 -13.51 -12.00
C ILE A 525 -1.69 -12.68 -13.00
N ALA A 526 -0.50 -13.17 -13.37
CA ALA A 526 0.40 -12.44 -14.25
C ALA A 526 -0.07 -12.40 -15.70
N ASN A 527 -0.61 -13.49 -16.25
CA ASN A 527 -0.71 -13.74 -17.68
C ASN A 527 -2.06 -14.35 -18.10
N TRP A 528 -3.16 -13.87 -17.49
CA TRP A 528 -4.50 -14.36 -17.74
C TRP A 528 -4.87 -14.47 -19.23
N ASP A 529 -4.70 -13.39 -20.01
CA ASP A 529 -5.08 -13.35 -21.42
C ASP A 529 -4.37 -14.46 -22.23
N HIS A 530 -3.07 -14.62 -22.03
CA HIS A 530 -2.30 -15.66 -22.70
C HIS A 530 -2.69 -17.06 -22.20
N ALA A 531 -2.95 -17.21 -20.90
CA ALA A 531 -3.42 -18.47 -20.33
C ALA A 531 -4.76 -18.92 -20.91
N ILE A 532 -5.67 -17.98 -21.20
CA ILE A 532 -6.94 -18.27 -21.85
C ILE A 532 -6.75 -18.57 -23.33
N GLU A 533 -5.99 -17.74 -24.04
CA GLU A 533 -5.68 -17.93 -25.47
C GLU A 533 -5.08 -19.32 -25.75
N LYS A 534 -4.12 -19.74 -24.93
CA LYS A 534 -3.44 -21.04 -25.07
C LYS A 534 -4.11 -22.19 -24.33
N ARG A 535 -5.25 -21.93 -23.65
CA ARG A 535 -5.98 -22.93 -22.85
C ARG A 535 -5.07 -23.64 -21.83
N ILE A 536 -4.24 -22.87 -21.13
CA ILE A 536 -3.34 -23.37 -20.07
C ILE A 536 -4.16 -23.71 -18.82
N PHE A 537 -4.02 -24.91 -18.28
CA PHE A 537 -4.69 -25.34 -17.05
C PHE A 537 -3.72 -25.35 -15.85
N LEU A 538 -4.20 -25.74 -14.67
CA LEU A 538 -3.36 -25.89 -13.47
C LEU A 538 -2.29 -27.01 -13.63
N THR A 539 -2.40 -27.84 -14.67
CA THR A 539 -1.42 -28.83 -15.12
C THR A 539 -0.99 -28.59 -16.57
N ASP A 540 0.17 -29.13 -16.97
CA ASP A 540 0.77 -28.99 -18.31
C ASP A 540 0.10 -29.78 -19.45
#